data_AF-A0A397ZU56-F1
#
_entry.id   AF-A0A397ZU56-F1
#
_cell.length_a   1.000
_cell.length_b   1.000
_cell.length_c   1.000
_cell.angle_alpha   90.00
_cell.angle_beta   90.00
_cell.angle_gamma   90.00
#
_symmetry.space_group_name_H-M   'P 1'
#
loop_
_entity.id
_entity.type
_entity.pdbx_description
1 polymer ?
#
loop_
_entity_poly.entity_id
_entity_poly.type
_entity_poly.pdbx_seq_one_letter_code
_entity_poly.pdbx_strand_id
1 'polypeptide(L)' 'MNPSDNDDVDDKAPLWIYVNKIEKIVGGGSWRFECKFCNTTYVGSYTRVVTHLIQEGVKGIKGCLKVTPQQ' A
#
# COMPACT_ATOMS: atom_id res chain seq x y z
N MET A 1 -19.41 10.26 -20.54
CA MET A 1 -18.14 9.83 -19.94
C MET A 1 -18.43 9.31 -18.55
N ASN A 2 -18.03 8.08 -18.23
CA ASN A 2 -17.65 7.65 -16.88
C ASN A 2 -16.88 6.32 -17.02
N PRO A 3 -15.60 6.35 -17.41
CA PRO A 3 -14.74 5.20 -17.21
C PRO A 3 -14.12 5.34 -15.82
N SER A 4 -14.24 4.30 -15.00
CA SER A 4 -13.31 3.87 -13.93
C SER A 4 -14.06 3.20 -12.78
N ASP A 5 -15.11 2.45 -13.08
CA ASP A 5 -15.38 1.19 -12.37
C ASP A 5 -14.43 0.17 -13.03
N ASN A 6 -13.14 0.27 -12.72
CA ASN A 6 -12.17 -0.78 -13.02
C ASN A 6 -11.58 -1.16 -11.67
N ASP A 7 -12.39 -1.90 -10.90
CA ASP A 7 -11.92 -2.98 -10.02
C ASP A 7 -11.22 -4.04 -10.89
N ASP A 8 -10.21 -3.63 -11.65
CA ASP A 8 -9.14 -4.51 -12.08
C ASP A 8 -8.28 -4.64 -10.83
N VAL A 9 -8.75 -5.49 -9.92
CA VAL A 9 -7.90 -6.14 -8.93
C VAL A 9 -6.89 -6.94 -9.73
N ASP A 10 -5.92 -6.24 -10.31
CA ASP A 10 -4.83 -6.79 -11.07
C ASP A 10 -4.23 -7.88 -10.19
N ASP A 11 -4.44 -9.13 -10.62
CA ASP A 11 -3.91 -10.36 -10.03
C ASP A 11 -2.37 -10.34 -9.94
N LYS A 12 -1.69 -9.23 -10.32
CA LYS A 12 -0.24 -9.01 -10.19
C LYS A 12 0.17 -8.13 -9.02
N ALA A 13 -0.69 -7.91 -8.02
CA ALA A 13 -0.30 -7.20 -6.80
C ALA A 13 -0.07 -8.16 -5.59
N PRO A 14 1.00 -8.98 -5.55
CA PRO A 14 1.29 -9.81 -4.38
C PRO A 14 1.59 -8.99 -3.13
N LEU A 15 1.79 -7.67 -3.24
CA LEU A 15 2.18 -6.83 -2.12
C LEU A 15 1.15 -6.74 -0.99
N TRP A 16 -0.13 -6.98 -1.30
CA TRP A 16 -1.18 -7.07 -0.28
C TRP A 16 -0.91 -8.16 0.75
N ILE A 17 -0.18 -9.23 0.40
CA ILE A 17 0.18 -10.29 1.35
C ILE A 17 1.14 -9.80 2.43
N TYR A 18 1.87 -8.71 2.18
CA TYR A 18 2.87 -8.13 3.07
C TYR A 18 2.32 -7.01 3.96
N VAL A 19 1.05 -6.65 3.80
CA VAL A 19 0.36 -5.68 4.63
C VAL A 19 -0.93 -6.25 5.19
N ASN A 20 -1.34 -5.81 6.37
CA ASN A 20 -2.66 -6.08 6.91
C ASN A 20 -3.59 -4.92 6.54
N LYS A 21 -4.73 -5.24 5.91
CA LYS A 21 -5.81 -4.28 5.68
C LYS A 21 -6.65 -4.20 6.95
N ILE A 22 -6.55 -3.08 7.67
CA ILE A 22 -7.16 -2.93 9.00
C ILE A 22 -8.60 -2.43 8.87
N GLU A 23 -8.79 -1.19 8.45
CA GLU A 23 -10.10 -0.54 8.43
C GLU A 23 -10.19 0.47 7.30
N LYS A 24 -11.41 0.75 6.84
CA LYS A 24 -11.69 1.85 5.91
C LYS A 24 -11.85 3.13 6.71
N ILE A 25 -11.19 4.21 6.29
CA ILE A 25 -11.31 5.50 6.98
C ILE A 25 -12.71 6.07 6.72
N VAL A 26 -13.49 6.26 7.79
CA VAL A 26 -14.81 6.91 7.73
C VAL A 26 -14.66 8.33 7.21
N GLY A 27 -15.41 8.68 6.16
CA GLY A 27 -15.35 9.99 5.51
C GLY A 27 -14.27 10.13 4.44
N GLY A 28 -13.58 9.06 4.05
CA GLY A 28 -12.58 9.06 2.96
C GLY A 28 -12.61 7.80 2.08
N GLY A 29 -11.97 7.88 0.91
CA GLY A 29 -11.79 6.75 -0.01
C GLY A 29 -10.62 5.81 0.34
N SER A 30 -9.85 6.13 1.38
CA SER A 30 -8.61 5.44 1.72
C SER A 30 -8.81 4.37 2.80
N TRP A 31 -7.91 3.39 2.80
CA TRP A 31 -7.85 2.33 3.81
C TRP A 31 -6.63 2.51 4.70
N ARG A 32 -6.75 2.02 5.92
CA ARG A 32 -5.64 1.87 6.86
C ARG A 32 -4.98 0.52 6.63
N PHE A 33 -3.67 0.58 6.41
CA PHE A 33 -2.82 -0.58 6.23
C PHE A 33 -1.78 -0.64 7.34
N GLU A 34 -1.34 -1.84 7.67
CA GLU A 34 -0.22 -2.09 8.55
C GLU A 34 0.82 -2.93 7.83
N CYS A 35 2.07 -2.49 7.83
CA CYS A 35 3.17 -3.29 7.30
C CYS A 35 3.51 -4.47 8.20
N LYS A 36 3.53 -5.69 7.66
CA LYS A 36 3.90 -6.90 8.43
C LYS A 36 5.38 -6.94 8.84
N PHE A 37 6.24 -6.18 8.18
CA PHE A 37 7.68 -6.18 8.45
C PHE A 37 8.10 -5.19 9.53
N CYS A 38 7.53 -3.98 9.53
CA CYS A 38 7.89 -2.92 10.48
C CYS A 38 6.74 -2.50 11.40
N ASN A 39 5.60 -3.20 11.35
CA ASN A 39 4.37 -2.92 12.11
C ASN A 39 3.92 -1.45 12.06
N THR A 40 4.29 -0.74 10.99
CA THR A 40 3.92 0.66 10.82
C THR A 40 2.55 0.72 10.17
N THR A 41 1.62 1.42 10.81
CA THR A 41 0.30 1.68 10.25
C THR A 41 0.32 2.97 9.44
N TYR A 42 -0.29 2.98 8.26
CA TYR A 42 -0.43 4.15 7.40
C TYR A 42 -1.75 4.11 6.63
N VAL A 43 -2.24 5.30 6.26
CA VAL A 43 -3.44 5.45 5.44
C VAL A 43 -3.01 5.74 4.01
N GLY A 44 -3.61 5.06 3.05
CA GLY A 44 -3.30 5.29 1.64
C GLY A 44 -4.05 4.38 0.69
N SER A 45 -3.58 4.40 -0.55
CA SER A 45 -3.94 3.49 -1.62
C SER A 45 -2.81 2.49 -1.88
N TYR A 46 -3.01 1.57 -2.82
CA TYR A 46 -2.01 0.61 -3.25
C TYR A 46 -0.63 1.24 -3.56
N THR A 47 -0.60 2.38 -4.25
CA THR A 47 0.65 3.10 -4.56
C THR A 47 1.48 3.37 -3.31
N ARG A 48 0.83 3.72 -2.19
CA ARG A 48 1.52 3.95 -0.92
C ARG A 48 2.13 2.68 -0.34
N VAL A 49 1.45 1.53 -0.52
CA VAL A 49 1.95 0.21 -0.14
C VAL A 49 3.19 -0.14 -0.96
N VAL A 50 3.16 0.10 -2.27
CA VAL A 50 4.31 -0.12 -3.16
C VAL A 50 5.52 0.72 -2.73
N THR A 51 5.33 2.03 -2.55
CA THR A 51 6.40 2.93 -2.08
C THR A 51 6.93 2.50 -0.71
N HIS A 52 6.06 2.06 0.20
CA HIS A 52 6.51 1.62 1.51
C HIS A 52 7.35 0.33 1.42
N LEU A 53 6.93 -0.66 0.63
CA LEU A 53 7.61 -1.95 0.55
C LEU A 53 8.84 -1.93 -0.35
N ILE A 54 8.70 -1.41 -1.57
CA ILE A 54 9.75 -1.46 -2.60
C ILE A 54 10.59 -0.18 -2.60
N GLN A 55 10.14 0.89 -1.93
CA GLN A 55 10.78 2.22 -1.97
C GLN A 55 10.83 2.82 -3.39
N GLU A 56 10.07 2.24 -4.32
CA GLU A 56 9.91 2.69 -5.69
C GLU A 56 8.81 3.75 -5.76
N GLY A 57 9.19 4.96 -6.18
CA GLY A 57 8.28 6.03 -6.58
C GLY A 57 7.56 6.74 -5.42
N VAL A 58 7.36 8.04 -5.60
CA VAL A 58 6.65 9.01 -4.74
C VAL A 58 7.40 9.49 -3.47
N LYS A 59 7.77 10.77 -3.48
CA LYS A 59 8.26 11.50 -2.30
C LYS A 59 7.14 11.66 -1.27
N GLY A 60 7.37 11.28 -0.02
CA GLY A 60 6.46 11.57 1.10
C GLY A 60 5.94 10.36 1.89
N ILE A 61 6.43 9.15 1.60
CA ILE A 61 6.16 7.95 2.40
C ILE A 61 7.48 7.40 2.89
N LYS A 62 7.55 7.06 4.18
CA LYS A 62 8.72 6.41 4.75
C LYS A 62 8.79 4.98 4.24
N GLY A 63 9.86 4.65 3.51
CA GLY A 63 10.17 3.29 3.10
C GLY A 63 10.31 2.36 4.31
N CYS A 64 9.97 1.09 4.12
CA CYS A 64 10.13 0.06 5.13
C CYS A 64 11.60 -0.33 5.23
N LEU A 65 12.27 0.10 6.31
CA LEU A 65 13.68 -0.26 6.58
C LEU A 65 13.89 -1.76 6.83
N LYS A 66 12.81 -2.51 7.08
CA LYS A 66 12.82 -3.97 7.27
C LYS A 66 12.71 -4.74 5.96
N VAL A 67 12.22 -4.10 4.90
CA VAL A 67 12.28 -4.66 3.54
C VAL A 67 13.61 -4.20 2.95
N THR A 68 14.64 -5.01 3.14
CA THR A 68 15.91 -4.80 2.44
C THR A 68 15.75 -5.28 1.01
N PRO A 69 15.99 -4.42 -0.01
CA PRO A 69 16.11 -4.90 -1.37
C PRO A 69 17.26 -5.91 -1.39
N GLN A 70 16.98 -7.13 -1.84
CA GLN A 70 18.02 -8.13 -2.07
C GLN A 70 18.92 -7.57 -3.19
N GLN A 71 20.17 -7.26 -2.83
CA GLN A 71 21.20 -6.76 -3.76
C GLN A 71 21.64 -7.83 -4.74
#